data_AF-A0A1D3S4P4-F1
#
_entry.id   AF-A0A1D3S4P4-F1
#
_cell.length_a   1.000
_cell.length_b   1.000
_cell.length_c   1.000
_cell.angle_alpha   90.00
_cell.angle_beta   90.00
_cell.angle_gamma   90.00
#
_symmetry.space_group_name_H-M   'P 1'
#
loop_
_entity.id
_entity.type
_entity.pdbx_description
1 polymer ?
#
loop_
_entity_poly.entity_id
_entity_poly.type
_entity_poly.pdbx_seq_one_letter_code
_entity_poly.pdbx_strand_id
1 'polypeptide(L)'
;MGAAMSHLQSITSIAGLTSLVVSMFPGLIANNPSLFRPLLNVSWGYLFGSTIWLCFFSEIGLVRRIGAPKKKDLPENAEQAKEQLKELKSTEGDFNRRNIDFKYFFSLSTIFSSILLLSTVKLANHNMQLRISSTIVSLSCILNNMYFQNKIHSLALKKESLFKDMVDRPKDASVLVDLKKNKTDFHIHHGLSLLLLYSSFFGLTPYVFT
;
A
#
# COMPACT_ATOMS: atom_id res chain seq x y z
N MET A 1 -3.96 20.11 -1.93
CA MET A 1 -3.23 18.88 -1.50
C MET A 1 -3.36 17.71 -2.49
N GLY A 2 -4.53 17.44 -3.08
CA GLY A 2 -4.72 16.28 -3.98
C GLY A 2 -3.79 16.21 -5.20
N ALA A 3 -3.58 17.32 -5.92
CA ALA A 3 -2.68 17.37 -7.08
C ALA A 3 -1.21 17.09 -6.70
N ALA A 4 -0.72 17.70 -5.62
CA ALA A 4 0.66 17.50 -5.15
C ALA A 4 0.94 16.04 -4.78
N MET A 5 0.01 15.38 -4.10
CA MET A 5 0.14 13.95 -3.78
C MET A 5 0.08 13.08 -5.03
N SER A 6 -0.79 13.40 -5.99
CA SER A 6 -0.84 12.68 -7.27
C SER A 6 0.48 12.79 -8.03
N HIS A 7 1.07 13.99 -8.12
CA HIS A 7 2.37 14.19 -8.77
C HIS A 7 3.48 13.45 -8.05
N LEU A 8 3.53 13.50 -6.71
CA LEU A 8 4.50 12.75 -5.92
C LEU A 8 4.38 11.25 -6.18
N GLN A 9 3.17 10.71 -6.19
CA GLN A 9 2.91 9.29 -6.47
C GLN A 9 3.37 8.90 -7.88
N SER A 10 3.10 9.73 -8.88
CA SER A 10 3.58 9.51 -10.26
C SER A 10 5.11 9.52 -10.35
N ILE A 11 5.76 10.55 -9.78
CA ILE A 11 7.22 10.69 -9.81
C ILE A 11 7.89 9.51 -9.11
N THR A 12 7.40 9.14 -7.92
CA THR A 12 7.95 8.02 -7.15
C THR A 12 7.71 6.68 -7.84
N SER A 13 6.58 6.51 -8.53
CA SER A 13 6.31 5.31 -9.33
C SER A 13 7.25 5.20 -10.53
N ILE A 14 7.50 6.30 -11.25
CA ILE A 14 8.46 6.35 -12.35
C ILE A 14 9.85 6.01 -11.82
N ALA A 15 10.31 6.68 -10.76
CA ALA A 15 11.60 6.41 -10.15
C ALA A 15 11.73 4.94 -9.70
N GLY A 16 10.67 4.36 -9.14
CA GLY A 16 10.60 2.96 -8.75
C GLY A 16 10.79 2.00 -9.92
N LEU A 17 9.98 2.17 -10.97
CA LEU A 17 10.06 1.34 -12.17
C LEU A 17 11.42 1.50 -12.87
N THR A 18 11.92 2.73 -13.02
CA THR A 18 13.25 2.98 -13.58
C THR A 18 14.33 2.29 -12.78
N SER A 19 14.27 2.36 -11.45
CA SER A 19 15.25 1.69 -10.58
C SER A 19 15.21 0.17 -10.71
N LEU A 20 14.01 -0.40 -10.85
CA LEU A 20 13.86 -1.84 -11.12
C LEU A 20 14.53 -2.24 -12.44
N VAL A 21 14.31 -1.47 -13.52
CA VAL A 21 14.95 -1.71 -14.82
C VAL A 21 16.47 -1.56 -14.73
N VAL A 22 16.96 -0.48 -14.12
CA VAL A 22 18.41 -0.23 -13.96
C VAL A 22 19.07 -1.32 -13.12
N SER A 23 18.37 -1.89 -12.14
CA SER A 23 18.90 -2.98 -11.30
C SER A 23 19.24 -4.25 -12.08
N MET A 24 18.64 -4.45 -13.26
CA MET A 24 18.95 -5.57 -14.15
C MET A 24 20.27 -5.37 -14.91
N PHE A 25 20.80 -4.15 -14.93
CA PHE A 25 22.04 -3.78 -15.60
C PHE A 25 23.02 -3.09 -14.63
N PRO A 26 23.66 -3.85 -13.71
CA PRO A 26 24.50 -3.29 -12.65
C PRO A 26 25.68 -2.46 -13.17
N GLY A 27 26.11 -2.68 -14.41
CA GLY A 27 27.17 -1.92 -15.08
C GLY A 27 26.81 -0.45 -15.34
N LEU A 28 25.52 -0.10 -15.39
CA LEU A 28 25.04 1.28 -15.53
C LEU A 28 25.06 2.05 -14.20
N ILE A 29 25.21 1.36 -13.07
CA ILE A 29 25.20 1.95 -11.74
C ILE A 29 26.61 2.42 -11.39
N ALA A 30 26.75 3.69 -10.97
CA ALA A 30 28.00 4.31 -10.58
C ALA A 30 28.84 3.40 -9.68
N ASN A 31 30.17 3.37 -9.89
CA ASN A 31 31.05 2.47 -9.15
C ASN A 31 31.68 3.17 -7.94
N ASN A 32 30.85 3.55 -6.96
CA ASN A 32 31.32 4.23 -5.75
C ASN A 32 30.77 3.61 -4.45
N PRO A 33 31.45 2.60 -3.88
CA PRO A 33 30.99 1.92 -2.66
C PRO A 33 30.81 2.83 -1.44
N SER A 34 31.56 3.94 -1.33
CA SER A 34 31.44 4.87 -0.18
C SER A 34 30.14 5.65 -0.20
N LEU A 35 29.52 5.80 -1.38
CA LEU A 35 28.19 6.41 -1.54
C LEU A 35 27.06 5.43 -1.24
N PHE A 36 27.17 4.17 -1.68
CA PHE A 36 26.08 3.20 -1.53
C PHE A 36 25.93 2.65 -0.12
N ARG A 37 27.00 2.58 0.69
CA ARG A 37 26.90 2.04 2.06
C ARG A 37 26.01 2.90 2.97
N PRO A 38 26.17 4.23 3.04
CA PRO A 38 25.25 5.09 3.78
C PRO A 38 23.82 5.00 3.26
N LEU A 39 23.65 4.98 1.93
CA LEU A 39 22.33 4.87 1.29
C LEU A 39 21.63 3.56 1.63
N LEU A 40 22.37 2.44 1.65
CA LEU A 40 21.87 1.13 2.07
C LEU A 40 21.35 1.19 3.51
N ASN A 41 22.15 1.73 4.42
CA ASN A 41 21.78 1.79 5.85
C ASN A 41 20.55 2.67 6.09
N VAL A 42 20.52 3.86 5.49
CA VAL A 42 19.39 4.79 5.64
C VAL A 42 18.12 4.20 5.02
N SER A 43 18.22 3.63 3.82
CA SER A 43 17.06 3.04 3.14
C SER A 43 16.51 1.83 3.87
N TRP A 44 17.38 0.91 4.29
CA TRP A 44 16.98 -0.24 5.10
C TRP A 44 16.35 0.20 6.43
N GLY A 45 17.00 1.09 7.18
CA GLY A 45 16.52 1.53 8.50
C GLY A 45 15.17 2.23 8.41
N TYR A 46 14.99 3.12 7.43
CA TYR A 46 13.70 3.74 7.16
C TYR A 46 12.62 2.70 6.83
N LEU A 47 12.89 1.81 5.87
CA LEU A 47 11.92 0.83 5.41
C LEU A 47 11.54 -0.14 6.52
N PHE A 48 12.52 -0.65 7.26
CA PHE A 48 12.28 -1.59 8.34
C PHE A 48 11.44 -0.97 9.46
N GLY A 49 11.86 0.20 9.96
CA GLY A 49 11.13 0.88 11.04
C GLY A 49 9.72 1.29 10.63
N SER A 50 9.56 1.89 9.45
CA SER A 50 8.25 2.36 8.96
C SER A 50 7.31 1.19 8.62
N THR A 51 7.83 0.10 8.07
CA THR A 51 7.03 -1.10 7.77
C THR A 51 6.64 -1.83 9.04
N ILE A 52 7.51 -1.95 10.04
CA ILE A 52 7.14 -2.48 11.37
C ILE A 52 6.01 -1.66 11.97
N TRP A 53 6.13 -0.33 11.94
CA TRP A 53 5.11 0.55 12.48
C TRP A 53 3.74 0.29 11.83
N LEU A 54 3.70 0.17 10.51
CA LEU A 54 2.45 -0.13 9.80
C LEU A 54 1.94 -1.56 9.97
N CYS A 55 2.81 -2.56 10.02
CA CYS A 55 2.40 -3.96 10.19
C CYS A 55 1.82 -4.22 11.59
N PHE A 56 2.37 -3.60 12.63
CA PHE A 56 2.05 -3.95 14.02
C PHE A 56 1.24 -2.88 14.77
N PHE A 57 1.40 -1.60 14.45
CA PHE A 57 0.82 -0.51 15.25
C PHE A 57 -0.27 0.30 14.52
N SER A 58 -0.33 0.22 13.18
CA SER A 58 -1.42 0.80 12.39
C SER A 58 -2.73 0.03 12.57
N GLU A 59 -3.86 0.72 12.41
CA GLU A 59 -5.21 0.12 12.36
C GLU A 59 -5.38 -0.93 11.24
N ILE A 60 -4.50 -0.87 10.24
CA ILE A 60 -4.43 -1.81 9.12
C ILE A 60 -3.64 -3.09 9.49
N GLY A 61 -2.76 -3.00 10.50
CA GLY A 61 -1.94 -4.08 11.00
C GLY A 61 -2.74 -5.16 11.72
N LEU A 62 -2.26 -6.41 11.64
CA LEU A 62 -2.94 -7.60 12.19
C LEU A 62 -3.31 -7.44 13.67
N VAL A 63 -2.44 -6.81 14.45
CA VAL A 63 -2.55 -6.71 15.92
C VAL A 63 -3.76 -5.88 16.37
N ARG A 64 -4.05 -4.75 15.70
CA ARG A 64 -5.20 -3.90 16.06
C ARG A 64 -6.53 -4.47 15.56
N ARG A 65 -6.50 -5.26 14.47
CA ARG A 65 -7.72 -5.86 13.89
C ARG A 65 -8.32 -6.96 14.76
N ILE A 66 -7.54 -7.57 15.65
CA ILE A 66 -8.01 -8.57 16.63
C ILE A 66 -8.99 -7.94 17.64
N GLY A 67 -8.85 -6.64 17.93
CA GLY A 67 -9.74 -5.89 18.82
C GLY A 67 -10.84 -5.07 18.12
N ALA A 68 -10.92 -5.11 16.78
CA ALA A 68 -11.87 -4.30 16.03
C ALA A 68 -13.30 -4.90 16.06
N PRO A 69 -14.36 -4.08 16.08
CA PRO A 69 -15.74 -4.56 16.07
C PRO A 69 -16.00 -5.46 14.85
N LYS A 70 -16.82 -6.50 15.05
CA LYS A 70 -17.15 -7.49 14.03
C LYS A 70 -17.63 -6.82 12.74
N LYS A 71 -17.21 -7.42 11.62
CA LYS A 71 -17.58 -7.07 10.24
C LYS A 71 -19.07 -6.73 10.18
N LYS A 72 -19.40 -5.46 9.93
CA LYS A 72 -20.79 -5.05 9.68
C LYS A 72 -21.30 -5.76 8.41
N ASP A 73 -22.47 -6.36 8.54
CA ASP A 73 -23.13 -7.01 7.42
C ASP A 73 -23.58 -5.98 6.38
N LEU A 74 -23.78 -6.47 5.16
CA LEU A 74 -24.33 -5.63 4.09
C LEU A 74 -25.72 -5.17 4.51
N PRO A 75 -26.11 -3.91 4.22
CA PRO A 75 -27.47 -3.48 4.50
C PRO A 75 -28.45 -4.35 3.71
N GLU A 76 -29.50 -4.81 4.38
CA GLU A 76 -30.57 -5.61 3.78
C GLU A 76 -31.72 -4.74 3.27
N ASN A 77 -31.84 -3.51 3.81
CA ASN A 77 -32.88 -2.56 3.45
C ASN A 77 -32.37 -1.10 3.45
N ALA A 78 -33.20 -0.17 2.95
CA ALA A 78 -32.82 1.23 2.85
C ALA A 78 -32.63 1.94 4.20
N GLU A 79 -33.32 1.50 5.25
CA GLU A 79 -33.14 2.08 6.59
C GLU A 79 -31.76 1.75 7.15
N GLN A 80 -31.33 0.48 7.04
CA GLN A 80 -29.98 0.05 7.39
C GLN A 80 -28.93 0.74 6.51
N ALA A 81 -29.19 0.88 5.21
CA ALA A 81 -28.28 1.59 4.31
C ALA A 81 -28.12 3.08 4.70
N LYS A 82 -29.21 3.74 5.11
CA LYS A 82 -29.20 5.13 5.56
C LYS A 82 -28.44 5.30 6.87
N GLU A 83 -28.60 4.37 7.81
CA GLU A 83 -27.85 4.37 9.07
C GLU A 83 -26.35 4.16 8.83
N GLN A 84 -25.98 3.14 8.05
CA GLN A 84 -24.58 2.88 7.69
C GLN A 84 -23.95 4.04 6.88
N LEU A 85 -24.73 4.73 6.03
CA LEU A 85 -24.25 5.90 5.29
C LEU A 85 -23.97 7.08 6.24
N LYS A 86 -24.78 7.30 7.28
CA LYS A 86 -24.52 8.34 8.30
C LYS A 86 -23.21 8.05 9.05
N GLU A 87 -22.99 6.79 9.42
CA GLU A 87 -21.73 6.39 10.07
C GLU A 87 -20.52 6.57 9.14
N LEU A 88 -20.63 6.20 7.87
CA LEU A 88 -19.57 6.44 6.88
C LEU A 88 -19.22 7.93 6.78
N LYS A 89 -20.23 8.81 6.69
CA LYS A 89 -20.01 10.27 6.66
C LYS A 89 -19.37 10.79 7.94
N SER A 90 -19.73 10.25 9.10
CA SER A 90 -19.11 10.64 10.37
C SER A 90 -17.62 10.28 10.47
N THR A 91 -17.17 9.28 9.70
CA THR A 91 -15.78 8.77 9.70
C THR A 91 -15.01 9.12 8.43
N GLU A 92 -15.62 9.86 7.51
CA GLU A 92 -15.07 10.21 6.19
C GLU A 92 -13.78 11.01 6.31
N GLY A 93 -13.72 11.97 7.23
CA GLY A 93 -12.55 12.79 7.49
C GLY A 93 -11.32 11.96 7.87
N ASP A 94 -11.49 11.04 8.82
CA ASP A 94 -10.42 10.13 9.26
C ASP A 94 -10.01 9.15 8.15
N PHE A 95 -10.97 8.65 7.36
CA PHE A 95 -10.69 7.79 6.22
C PHE A 95 -9.84 8.52 5.15
N ASN A 96 -10.23 9.73 4.78
CA ASN A 96 -9.51 10.54 3.79
C ASN A 96 -8.11 10.92 4.28
N ARG A 97 -7.97 11.28 5.55
CA ARG A 97 -6.67 11.53 6.17
C ARG A 97 -5.77 10.30 6.12
N ARG A 98 -6.27 9.14 6.57
CA ARG A 98 -5.51 7.87 6.51
C ARG A 98 -5.09 7.53 5.09
N ASN A 99 -5.97 7.71 4.11
CA ASN A 99 -5.64 7.46 2.70
C ASN A 99 -4.49 8.35 2.22
N ILE A 100 -4.43 9.61 2.64
CA ILE A 100 -3.30 10.51 2.34
C ILE A 100 -2.03 10.00 3.01
N ASP A 101 -2.09 9.62 4.28
CA ASP A 101 -0.95 9.08 5.02
C ASP A 101 -0.39 7.81 4.35
N PHE A 102 -1.26 6.89 3.91
CA PHE A 102 -0.85 5.69 3.16
C PHE A 102 -0.20 6.03 1.82
N LYS A 103 -0.74 7.01 1.08
CA LYS A 103 -0.12 7.46 -0.17
C LYS A 103 1.29 8.00 0.05
N TYR A 104 1.48 8.83 1.08
CA TYR A 104 2.82 9.31 1.45
C TYR A 104 3.75 8.17 1.85
N PHE A 105 3.28 7.26 2.71
CA PHE A 105 4.05 6.11 3.12
C PHE A 105 4.52 5.29 1.91
N PHE A 106 3.62 4.88 1.02
CA PHE A 106 3.98 4.03 -0.11
C PHE A 106 4.85 4.76 -1.12
N SER A 107 4.64 6.06 -1.35
CA SER A 107 5.52 6.87 -2.20
C SER A 107 6.95 6.95 -1.66
N LEU A 108 7.11 7.21 -0.36
CA LEU A 108 8.42 7.23 0.29
C LEU A 108 9.06 5.83 0.30
N SER A 109 8.30 4.80 0.65
CA SER A 109 8.76 3.42 0.63
C SER A 109 9.19 2.98 -0.77
N THR A 110 8.53 3.44 -1.84
CA THR A 110 9.01 3.22 -3.22
C THR A 110 10.36 3.88 -3.46
N ILE A 111 10.60 5.12 -3.00
CA ILE A 111 11.92 5.75 -3.12
C ILE A 111 12.99 4.95 -2.37
N PHE A 112 12.77 4.69 -1.08
CA PHE A 112 13.77 4.01 -0.26
C PHE A 112 14.00 2.56 -0.70
N SER A 113 12.96 1.84 -1.13
CA SER A 113 13.13 0.49 -1.69
C SER A 113 13.91 0.48 -3.00
N SER A 114 13.82 1.57 -3.78
CA SER A 114 14.62 1.76 -5.00
C SER A 114 16.08 2.01 -4.68
N ILE A 115 16.35 2.86 -3.68
CA ILE A 115 17.70 3.10 -3.17
C ILE A 115 18.30 1.81 -2.61
N LEU A 116 17.52 1.06 -1.82
CA LEU A 116 17.91 -0.25 -1.27
C LEU A 116 18.27 -1.21 -2.40
N LEU A 117 17.40 -1.36 -3.40
CA LEU A 117 17.62 -2.25 -4.55
C LEU A 117 18.91 -1.93 -5.30
N LEU A 118 19.11 -0.68 -5.69
CA LEU A 118 20.31 -0.26 -6.43
C LEU A 118 21.58 -0.41 -5.58
N SER A 119 21.51 -0.06 -4.30
CA SER A 119 22.64 -0.22 -3.36
C SER A 119 22.99 -1.69 -3.15
N THR A 120 22.00 -2.56 -2.97
CA THR A 120 22.22 -4.00 -2.80
C THR A 120 22.81 -4.63 -4.05
N VAL A 121 22.25 -4.34 -5.24
CA VAL A 121 22.78 -4.88 -6.49
C VAL A 121 24.24 -4.45 -6.69
N LYS A 122 24.60 -3.25 -6.23
CA LYS A 122 25.97 -2.75 -6.37
C LYS A 122 26.94 -3.30 -5.33
N LEU A 123 26.56 -3.30 -4.05
CA LEU A 123 27.44 -3.69 -2.95
C LEU A 123 27.48 -5.21 -2.71
N ALA A 124 26.37 -5.89 -2.99
CA ALA A 124 26.15 -7.30 -2.68
C ALA A 124 25.75 -8.09 -3.94
N ASN A 125 26.38 -7.81 -5.08
CA ASN A 125 26.05 -8.45 -6.37
C ASN A 125 26.13 -9.99 -6.31
N HIS A 126 27.07 -10.51 -5.51
CA HIS A 126 27.29 -11.95 -5.32
C HIS A 126 26.29 -12.59 -4.34
N ASN A 127 25.58 -11.80 -3.52
CA ASN A 127 24.61 -12.31 -2.55
C ASN A 127 23.21 -12.38 -3.20
N MET A 128 22.87 -13.56 -3.73
CA MET A 128 21.60 -13.78 -4.41
C MET A 128 20.39 -13.58 -3.49
N GLN A 129 20.49 -13.96 -2.22
CA GLN A 129 19.41 -13.80 -1.24
C GLN A 129 19.08 -12.32 -1.03
N LEU A 130 20.08 -11.47 -0.81
CA LEU A 130 19.85 -10.03 -0.62
C LEU A 130 19.25 -9.38 -1.86
N ARG A 131 19.68 -9.79 -3.06
CA ARG A 131 19.15 -9.29 -4.34
C ARG A 131 17.70 -9.67 -4.58
N ILE A 132 17.34 -10.93 -4.35
CA ILE A 132 15.94 -11.38 -4.44
C ILE A 132 15.10 -10.60 -3.43
N SER A 133 15.61 -10.46 -2.20
CA SER A 133 14.89 -9.80 -1.13
C SER A 133 14.66 -8.31 -1.40
N SER A 134 15.66 -7.55 -1.84
CA SER A 134 15.46 -6.14 -2.23
C SER A 134 14.53 -5.98 -3.44
N THR A 135 14.55 -6.94 -4.37
CA THR A 135 13.63 -6.94 -5.51
C THR A 135 12.19 -7.15 -5.06
N ILE A 136 11.94 -8.09 -4.15
CA ILE A 136 10.61 -8.33 -3.56
C ILE A 136 10.12 -7.09 -2.81
N VAL A 137 10.99 -6.46 -2.01
CA VAL A 137 10.68 -5.21 -1.29
C VAL A 137 10.28 -4.11 -2.27
N SER A 138 11.10 -3.88 -3.30
CA SER A 138 10.86 -2.86 -4.33
C SER A 138 9.55 -3.10 -5.08
N LEU A 139 9.32 -4.31 -5.59
CA LEU A 139 8.07 -4.67 -6.28
C LEU A 139 6.86 -4.47 -5.39
N SER A 140 6.94 -4.88 -4.13
CA SER A 140 5.83 -4.74 -3.17
C SER A 140 5.50 -3.27 -2.91
N CYS A 141 6.50 -2.41 -2.79
CA CYS A 141 6.32 -0.97 -2.63
C CYS A 141 5.75 -0.33 -3.90
N ILE A 142 6.30 -0.65 -5.08
CA ILE A 142 5.82 -0.13 -6.37
C ILE A 142 4.36 -0.51 -6.62
N LEU A 143 3.99 -1.79 -6.46
CA LEU A 143 2.62 -2.26 -6.70
C LEU A 143 1.61 -1.60 -5.76
N ASN A 144 1.97 -1.41 -4.49
CA ASN A 144 1.12 -0.69 -3.56
C ASN A 144 0.98 0.79 -3.94
N ASN A 145 2.09 1.45 -4.27
CA ASN A 145 2.11 2.87 -4.64
C ASN A 145 1.36 3.12 -5.96
N MET A 146 1.48 2.27 -6.97
CA MET A 146 0.86 2.49 -8.28
C MET A 146 -0.61 2.06 -8.34
N TYR A 147 -0.93 0.91 -7.75
CA TYR A 147 -2.18 0.22 -8.03
C TYR A 147 -3.09 0.09 -6.80
N PHE A 148 -2.64 -0.65 -5.79
CA PHE A 148 -3.55 -1.09 -4.73
C PHE A 148 -4.13 0.08 -3.92
N GLN A 149 -3.33 1.09 -3.59
CA GLN A 149 -3.83 2.26 -2.84
C GLN A 149 -4.94 2.99 -3.58
N ASN A 150 -4.74 3.27 -4.86
CA ASN A 150 -5.74 3.95 -5.69
C ASN A 150 -6.99 3.09 -5.88
N LYS A 151 -6.82 1.78 -6.07
CA LYS A 151 -7.91 0.83 -6.24
C LYS A 151 -8.77 0.71 -4.97
N ILE A 152 -8.15 0.59 -3.81
CA ILE A 152 -8.85 0.52 -2.51
C ILE A 152 -9.66 1.79 -2.25
N HIS A 153 -9.06 2.97 -2.48
CA HIS A 153 -9.75 4.23 -2.32
C HIS A 153 -10.93 4.38 -3.28
N SER A 154 -10.74 4.05 -4.56
CA SER A 154 -11.81 4.06 -5.57
C SER A 154 -12.98 3.13 -5.19
N LEU A 155 -12.68 1.94 -4.66
CA LEU A 155 -13.71 0.99 -4.22
C LEU A 155 -14.47 1.51 -3.00
N ALA A 156 -13.81 2.22 -2.08
CA ALA A 156 -14.48 2.85 -0.94
C ALA A 156 -15.45 3.97 -1.38
N LEU A 157 -15.04 4.82 -2.32
CA LEU A 157 -15.93 5.85 -2.90
C LEU A 157 -17.11 5.22 -3.64
N LYS A 158 -16.88 4.14 -4.40
CA LYS A 158 -17.94 3.39 -5.07
C LYS A 158 -18.91 2.73 -4.07
N LYS A 159 -18.43 2.29 -2.91
CA LYS A 159 -19.31 1.76 -1.85
C LYS A 159 -20.28 2.82 -1.35
N GLU A 160 -19.78 4.04 -1.12
CA GLU A 160 -20.61 5.16 -0.67
C GLU A 160 -21.67 5.53 -1.71
N SER A 161 -21.30 5.56 -3.01
CA SER A 161 -22.26 5.83 -4.08
C SER A 161 -23.35 4.75 -4.14
N LEU A 162 -22.98 3.48 -4.00
CA LEU A 162 -23.94 2.36 -3.98
C LEU A 162 -24.88 2.40 -2.76
N PHE A 163 -24.42 2.89 -1.60
CA PHE A 163 -25.31 3.14 -0.46
C PHE A 163 -26.31 4.26 -0.72
N LYS A 164 -25.90 5.34 -1.40
CA LYS A 164 -26.84 6.39 -1.84
C LYS A 164 -27.87 5.82 -2.81
N ASP A 165 -27.42 5.06 -3.81
CA ASP A 165 -28.29 4.39 -4.78
C ASP A 165 -29.30 3.45 -4.11
N MET A 166 -28.90 2.71 -3.06
CA MET A 166 -29.78 1.80 -2.32
C MET A 166 -30.84 2.55 -1.49
N VAL A 167 -30.51 3.75 -0.99
CA VAL A 167 -31.46 4.62 -0.29
C VAL A 167 -32.47 5.22 -1.28
N ASP A 168 -31.99 5.65 -2.45
CA ASP A 168 -32.82 6.32 -3.45
C ASP A 168 -33.67 5.32 -4.27
N ARG A 169 -33.16 4.10 -4.48
CA ARG A 169 -33.79 3.03 -5.29
C ARG A 169 -33.82 1.69 -4.53
N PRO A 170 -34.60 1.58 -3.44
CA PRO A 170 -34.57 0.44 -2.52
C PRO A 170 -35.00 -0.91 -3.12
N LYS A 171 -35.73 -0.90 -4.24
CA LYS A 171 -36.26 -2.11 -4.89
C LYS A 171 -35.37 -2.61 -6.04
N ASP A 172 -34.27 -1.93 -6.33
CA ASP A 172 -33.37 -2.28 -7.42
C ASP A 172 -32.40 -3.39 -6.99
N ALA A 173 -32.69 -4.62 -7.40
CA ALA A 173 -31.87 -5.79 -7.08
C ALA A 173 -30.44 -5.70 -7.65
N SER A 174 -30.22 -4.90 -8.69
CA SER A 174 -28.89 -4.72 -9.29
C SER A 174 -27.93 -4.00 -8.35
N VAL A 175 -28.43 -3.05 -7.55
CA VAL A 175 -27.64 -2.28 -6.58
C VAL A 175 -27.09 -3.22 -5.50
N LEU A 176 -27.88 -4.18 -5.02
CA LEU A 176 -27.44 -5.15 -4.01
C LEU A 176 -26.34 -6.08 -4.56
N VAL A 177 -26.47 -6.51 -5.82
CA VAL A 177 -25.46 -7.34 -6.50
C VAL A 177 -24.15 -6.57 -6.65
N ASP A 178 -24.21 -5.33 -7.09
CA ASP A 178 -23.03 -4.46 -7.23
C ASP A 178 -22.37 -4.17 -5.87
N LEU A 179 -23.15 -4.08 -4.80
CA LEU A 179 -22.65 -3.87 -3.45
C LEU A 179 -21.90 -5.09 -2.91
N LYS A 180 -22.45 -6.29 -3.14
CA LYS A 180 -21.78 -7.56 -2.84
C LYS A 180 -20.46 -7.67 -3.61
N LYS A 181 -20.48 -7.37 -4.91
CA LYS A 181 -19.29 -7.37 -5.75
C LYS A 181 -18.23 -6.38 -5.26
N ASN A 182 -18.63 -5.13 -4.99
CA ASN A 182 -17.72 -4.09 -4.48
C ASN A 182 -17.08 -4.49 -3.14
N LYS A 183 -17.86 -5.06 -2.21
CA LYS A 183 -17.34 -5.56 -0.93
C LYS A 183 -16.28 -6.66 -1.13
N THR A 184 -16.53 -7.60 -2.04
CA THR A 184 -15.59 -8.68 -2.37
C THR A 184 -14.32 -8.12 -3.00
N ASP A 185 -14.45 -7.27 -4.02
CA ASP A 185 -13.31 -6.62 -4.69
C ASP A 185 -12.45 -5.83 -3.69
N PHE A 186 -13.10 -5.07 -2.80
CA PHE A 186 -12.41 -4.31 -1.76
C PHE A 186 -11.58 -5.23 -0.85
N HIS A 187 -12.17 -6.33 -0.38
CA HIS A 187 -11.47 -7.28 0.48
C HIS A 187 -10.28 -7.96 -0.21
N ILE A 188 -10.42 -8.33 -1.49
CA ILE A 188 -9.35 -8.93 -2.28
C ILE A 188 -8.19 -7.94 -2.43
N HIS A 189 -8.46 -6.73 -2.92
CA HIS A 189 -7.42 -5.74 -3.16
C HIS A 189 -6.74 -5.25 -1.87
N HIS A 190 -7.51 -5.07 -0.79
CA HIS A 190 -6.95 -4.74 0.52
C HIS A 190 -6.10 -5.90 1.08
N GLY A 191 -6.55 -7.15 0.92
CA GLY A 191 -5.79 -8.33 1.34
C GLY A 191 -4.46 -8.47 0.59
N LEU A 192 -4.46 -8.26 -0.73
CA LEU A 192 -3.25 -8.27 -1.54
C LEU A 192 -2.28 -7.14 -1.18
N SER A 193 -2.81 -5.92 -0.95
CA SER A 193 -1.99 -4.78 -0.50
C SER A 193 -1.26 -5.08 0.82
N LEU A 194 -1.99 -5.69 1.77
CA LEU A 194 -1.44 -6.15 3.04
C LEU A 194 -0.39 -7.24 2.86
N LEU A 195 -0.68 -8.24 2.02
CA LEU A 195 0.27 -9.32 1.76
C LEU A 195 1.58 -8.76 1.20
N LEU A 196 1.51 -7.80 0.27
CA LEU A 196 2.70 -7.11 -0.23
C LEU A 196 3.45 -6.34 0.86
N LEU A 197 2.73 -5.70 1.79
CA LEU A 197 3.36 -5.03 2.93
C LEU A 197 4.14 -6.02 3.81
N TYR A 198 3.55 -7.18 4.13
CA TYR A 198 4.24 -8.23 4.87
C TYR A 198 5.38 -8.86 4.09
N SER A 199 5.23 -9.09 2.78
CA SER A 199 6.32 -9.56 1.93
C SER A 199 7.49 -8.58 1.91
N SER A 200 7.22 -7.28 1.91
CA SER A 200 8.23 -6.24 2.06
C SER A 200 8.92 -6.33 3.42
N PHE A 201 8.16 -6.48 4.52
CA PHE A 201 8.73 -6.69 5.84
C PHE A 201 9.68 -7.90 5.89
N PHE A 202 9.23 -9.06 5.41
CA PHE A 202 10.04 -10.27 5.39
C PHE A 202 11.25 -10.15 4.46
N GLY A 203 11.11 -9.46 3.32
CA GLY A 203 12.23 -9.16 2.43
C GLY A 203 13.28 -8.21 3.02
N LEU A 204 12.97 -7.49 4.09
CA LEU A 204 13.94 -6.66 4.82
C LEU A 204 14.69 -7.46 5.91
N THR A 205 14.20 -8.64 6.31
CA THR A 205 14.82 -9.43 7.39
C THR A 205 16.24 -9.90 7.11
N PRO A 206 16.64 -10.28 5.87
CA PRO A 206 18.01 -10.74 5.64
C PRO A 206 19.07 -9.66 5.91
N TYR A 207 18.69 -8.38 5.82
CA TYR A 207 19.57 -7.24 6.11
C TYR A 207 19.83 -7.03 7.61
N VAL A 208 19.05 -7.67 8.49
CA VAL A 208 19.27 -7.64 9.95
C VAL A 208 20.46 -8.53 10.35
N PHE A 209 20.72 -9.58 9.57
CA PHE A 209 21.67 -10.64 9.90
C PHE A 209 22.97 -10.59 9.07
N THR A 210 23.16 -9.52 8.30
CA THR A 210 24.34 -9.26 7.44
C THR A 210 25.12 -8.06 7.92
#